data_AF-A0A923YL59-F1
#
_entry.id   AF-A0A923YL59-F1
#
_cell.length_a   1.000
_cell.length_b   1.000
_cell.length_c   1.000
_cell.angle_alpha   90.00
_cell.angle_beta   90.00
_cell.angle_gamma   90.00
#
_symmetry.space_group_name_H-M   'P 1'
#
loop_
_entity.id
_entity.type
_entity.pdbx_description
1 polymer ?
#
loop_
_entity_poly.entity_id
_entity_poly.type
_entity_poly.pdbx_seq_one_letter_code
_entity_poly.pdbx_strand_id
1 'polypeptide(L)' 'VTRSSGSEELDQATCPMIQKRARFKPAADDNGNPREGSYSSSVAWRIPKD' A
#
# COMPACT_ATOMS: atom_id res chain seq x y z
N VAL A 1 -6.41 -6.40 -1.63
CA VAL A 1 -5.64 -6.98 -0.51
C VAL A 1 -5.05 -8.27 -1.02
N THR A 2 -3.74 -8.49 -0.83
CA THR A 2 -3.04 -9.68 -1.36
C THR A 2 -2.77 -10.75 -0.31
N ARG A 3 -2.89 -10.42 0.97
CA ARG A 3 -2.90 -11.35 2.11
C ARG A 3 -3.92 -10.86 3.12
N SER A 4 -4.84 -11.72 3.52
CA SER A 4 -5.89 -11.41 4.50
C SER A 4 -5.30 -11.20 5.89
N SER A 5 -5.90 -10.27 6.65
CA SER A 5 -5.62 -10.08 8.08
C SER A 5 -6.38 -11.06 8.98
N GLY A 6 -7.33 -11.83 8.43
CA GLY A 6 -8.28 -12.66 9.19
C GLY A 6 -9.53 -11.90 9.67
N SER A 7 -9.64 -10.60 9.37
CA SER A 7 -10.81 -9.77 9.63
C SER A 7 -11.32 -9.16 8.33
N GLU A 8 -12.59 -9.42 8.01
CA GLU A 8 -13.21 -8.88 6.80
C GLU A 8 -13.25 -7.35 6.79
N GLU A 9 -13.58 -6.73 7.92
CA GLU A 9 -13.64 -5.28 8.06
C GLU A 9 -12.28 -4.62 7.79
N LEU A 10 -11.21 -5.14 8.39
CA LEU A 10 -9.86 -4.62 8.19
C LEU A 10 -9.39 -4.81 6.74
N ASP A 11 -9.72 -5.94 6.11
CA ASP A 11 -9.37 -6.22 4.72
C ASP A 11 -10.10 -5.27 3.76
N GLN A 12 -11.40 -5.06 3.96
CA GLN A 12 -12.21 -4.13 3.17
C GLN A 12 -11.69 -2.69 3.31
N ALA A 13 -11.30 -2.28 4.51
CA ALA A 13 -10.80 -0.94 4.77
C ALA A 13 -9.38 -0.71 4.22
N THR A 14 -8.52 -1.73 4.21
CA THR A 14 -7.09 -1.57 3.85
C THR A 14 -6.88 -1.14 2.40
N CYS A 15 -7.61 -1.72 1.44
CA CYS A 15 -7.51 -1.35 0.01
C CYS A 15 -7.67 0.17 -0.26
N PRO A 16 -8.80 0.79 0.10
CA PRO A 16 -9.02 2.21 -0.17
C PRO A 16 -8.05 3.11 0.60
N MET A 17 -7.58 2.70 1.78
CA MET A 17 -6.58 3.46 2.53
C MET A 17 -5.22 3.48 1.85
N ILE A 18 -4.76 2.34 1.33
CA ILE A 18 -3.51 2.30 0.56
C ILE A 18 -3.64 3.16 -0.70
N GLN A 19 -4.75 3.09 -1.44
CA GLN A 19 -4.94 3.95 -2.62
C GLN A 19 -4.88 5.45 -2.28
N LYS A 20 -5.46 5.85 -1.14
CA LYS A 20 -5.44 7.25 -0.69
C LYS A 20 -4.06 7.71 -0.24
N ARG A 21 -3.29 6.85 0.46
CA ARG A 21 -2.02 7.20 1.11
C ARG A 21 -0.79 6.93 0.25
N ALA A 22 -0.87 5.99 -0.69
CA ALA A 22 0.23 5.63 -1.56
C ALA A 22 0.59 6.81 -2.46
N ARG A 23 1.80 7.33 -2.27
CA ARG A 23 2.40 8.39 -3.07
C ARG A 23 3.81 7.94 -3.42
N PHE A 24 4.05 7.71 -4.71
CA PHE A 24 5.33 7.21 -5.20
C PHE A 24 5.92 8.20 -6.19
N LYS A 25 7.25 8.36 -6.14
CA LYS A 25 8.02 8.93 -7.24
C LYS A 25 8.48 7.75 -8.11
N PRO A 26 8.13 7.71 -9.41
CA PRO A 26 8.53 6.61 -10.27
C PRO A 26 10.05 6.56 -10.45
N ALA A 27 10.57 5.36 -10.72
CA ALA A 27 11.94 5.22 -11.20
C ALA A 27 12.04 5.80 -12.62
N ALA A 28 13.23 6.30 -12.98
CA ALA A 28 13.51 6.80 -14.33
C ALA A 28 14.29 5.75 -15.13
N ASP A 29 14.04 5.66 -16.43
CA ASP A 29 14.89 4.92 -17.38
C ASP A 29 16.18 5.70 -17.72
N ASP A 30 17.01 5.11 -18.59
CA ASP A 30 18.29 5.71 -19.02
C ASP A 30 18.13 7.07 -19.71
N ASN A 31 16.94 7.36 -20.24
CA ASN A 31 16.60 8.63 -20.89
C ASN A 31 15.90 9.61 -19.93
N GLY A 32 15.75 9.24 -18.65
CA GLY A 32 15.09 10.06 -17.63
C GLY A 32 13.56 9.96 -17.62
N ASN A 33 12.96 9.06 -18.40
CA ASN A 33 11.50 8.92 -18.46
C ASN A 33 10.98 8.06 -17.30
N PRO A 34 9.81 8.39 -16.73
CA PRO A 34 9.16 7.56 -15.72
C PRO A 34 8.89 6.13 -16.24
N ARG A 35 9.21 5.13 -15.41
CA ARG A 35 8.97 3.72 -15.69
C ARG A 35 8.08 3.08 -14.62
N GLU A 36 7.32 2.08 -15.04
CA GLU A 36 6.51 1.24 -14.14
C GLU A 36 7.38 0.53 -13.10
N GLY A 37 6.83 0.36 -11.90
CA GLY A 37 7.44 -0.37 -10.81
C GLY A 37 6.39 -1.02 -9.91
N SER A 38 6.75 -2.15 -9.32
CA SER A 38 5.89 -2.88 -8.38
C SER A 38 6.35 -2.61 -6.95
N TYR A 39 5.39 -2.43 -6.04
CA TYR A 39 5.65 -2.22 -4.62
C TYR A 39 4.73 -3.10 -3.78
N SER A 40 5.29 -3.77 -2.77
CA SER A 40 4.57 -4.61 -1.82
C SER A 40 4.81 -4.13 -0.40
N SER A 41 3.75 -4.06 0.41
CA SER A 41 3.83 -3.68 1.82
C SER A 41 2.82 -4.45 2.67
N SER A 42 3.01 -4.41 3.98
CA SER A 42 2.10 -5.00 4.97
C SER A 42 1.64 -3.92 5.95
N VAL A 43 0.35 -3.92 6.29
CA VAL A 43 -0.26 -2.99 7.24
C VAL A 43 -0.54 -3.73 8.55
N ALA A 44 -0.04 -3.21 9.67
CA ALA A 44 -0.31 -3.73 11.00
C ALA A 44 -1.31 -2.80 11.72
N TRP A 45 -2.51 -3.31 11.96
CA TRP A 45 -3.55 -2.63 12.72
C TRP A 45 -3.29 -2.77 14.21
N ARG A 46 -3.33 -1.66 14.95
CA ARG A 46 -3.17 -1.64 16.41
C ARG A 46 -4.19 -0.70 17.01
N ILE A 47 -4.83 -1.15 18.08
CA ILE A 47 -5.64 -0.28 18.95
C ILE A 47 -4.65 0.38 19.91
N PRO A 48 -4.58 1.72 19.96
CA PRO A 48 -3.74 2.42 20.93
C PRO A 48 -4.10 1.97 22.35
N LYS A 49 -3.08 1.82 23.19
CA LYS A 49 -3.25 1.73 24.65
C LYS A 49 -2.75 3.06 25.21
N ASP A 50 -3.50 3.62 26.14
CA ASP A 50 -3.15 4.86 26.83
C ASP A 50 -1.80 4.78 27.54
#